data_AF-A0A1C6UGC1-F1
#
_entry.id   AF-A0A1C6UGC1-F1
#
_cell.length_a   1.000
_cell.length_b   1.000
_cell.length_c   1.000
_cell.angle_alpha   90.00
_cell.angle_beta   90.00
_cell.angle_gamma   90.00
#
_symmetry.space_group_name_H-M   'P 1'
#
loop_
_entity.id
_entity.type
_entity.pdbx_description
1 polymer ?
#
loop_
_entity_poly.entity_id
_entity_poly.type
_entity_poly.pdbx_seq_one_letter_code
_entity_poly.pdbx_strand_id
1 'polypeptide(L)'
;MTLKWMAVVIATVSLTLGVTGNVVTLAVNGGQLPLLVNLLALTCAGTAVVLAVVAELHDRLDNRVSALTDFLVGRLKEIEDRTGDRNSGFVEGYLLSHGQEAAVVPFGRRGRGAAER
;
A
#
# COMPACT_ATOMS: atom_id res chain seq x y z
N MET A 1 1.90 12.26 8.42
CA MET A 1 2.92 13.27 8.85
C MET A 1 2.40 14.48 9.63
N THR A 2 1.54 15.36 9.07
CA THR A 2 1.11 16.61 9.76
C THR A 2 0.37 16.35 11.09
N LEU A 3 -0.50 15.35 11.11
CA LEU A 3 -1.30 15.00 12.29
C LEU A 3 -0.45 14.50 13.47
N LYS A 4 0.59 13.70 13.20
CA LYS A 4 1.55 13.25 14.21
C LYS A 4 2.24 14.44 14.88
N TRP A 5 2.80 15.35 14.08
CA TRP A 5 3.53 16.50 14.59
C TRP A 5 2.63 17.47 15.35
N MET A 6 1.41 17.71 14.87
CA MET A 6 0.43 18.51 15.61
C MET A 6 0.11 17.89 16.97
N ALA A 7 -0.09 16.57 17.03
CA ALA A 7 -0.37 15.89 18.29
C ALA A 7 0.83 15.96 19.26
N VAL A 8 2.06 15.81 18.77
CA VAL A 8 3.27 16.01 19.59
C VAL A 8 3.37 17.46 20.11
N VAL A 9 3.07 18.45 19.28
CA VAL A 9 3.07 19.86 19.67
C VAL A 9 2.02 20.13 20.75
N ILE A 10 0.80 19.61 20.58
CA ILE A 10 -0.26 19.76 21.58
C ILE A 10 0.15 19.13 22.92
N ALA A 11 0.73 17.92 22.88
CA ALA A 11 1.19 17.24 24.08
C ALA A 11 2.28 18.04 24.82
N THR A 12 3.28 18.51 24.09
CA THR A 12 4.39 19.28 24.65
C THR A 12 3.92 20.61 25.24
N VAL A 13 3.13 21.39 24.50
CA VAL A 13 2.59 22.67 24.97
C VAL A 13 1.71 22.49 26.20
N SER A 14 0.85 21.46 26.23
CA SER A 14 -0.03 21.17 27.37
C SER A 14 0.76 20.83 28.64
N LEU A 15 1.80 20.00 28.51
CA LEU A 15 2.71 19.67 29.62
C LEU A 15 3.48 20.89 30.10
N THR A 16 4.06 21.68 29.18
CA THR A 16 4.82 22.87 29.54
C THR A 16 3.95 23.88 30.26
N LEU A 17 2.74 24.16 29.79
CA LEU A 17 1.81 25.06 30.46
C LEU A 17 1.41 24.57 31.85
N GLY A 18 1.09 23.28 31.99
CA GLY A 18 0.75 22.69 33.28
C GLY A 18 1.90 22.77 34.29
N VAL A 19 3.12 22.41 33.87
CA VAL A 19 4.31 22.47 34.73
C VAL A 19 4.63 23.91 35.11
N THR A 20 4.74 24.82 34.12
CA THR A 20 5.05 26.23 34.38
C THR A 20 4.01 26.89 35.26
N GLY A 21 2.72 26.61 35.01
CA GLY A 21 1.64 27.14 35.82
C GLY A 21 1.72 26.72 37.28
N ASN A 22 1.99 25.43 37.56
CA ASN A 22 2.18 24.95 38.94
C ASN A 22 3.41 25.57 39.61
N VAL A 23 4.52 25.72 38.89
CA VAL A 23 5.75 26.34 39.41
C VAL A 23 5.48 27.80 39.80
N VAL A 24 4.77 28.56 38.95
CA VAL A 24 4.42 29.95 39.23
C VAL A 24 3.47 30.05 40.43
N THR A 25 2.41 29.23 40.49
CA THR A 25 1.50 29.26 41.65
C THR A 25 2.17 28.85 42.95
N LEU A 26 3.13 27.92 42.87
CA LEU A 26 3.92 27.49 44.02
C LEU A 26 4.82 28.63 44.51
N ALA A 27 5.47 29.34 43.59
CA ALA A 27 6.35 30.46 43.92
C ALA A 27 5.60 31.66 44.50
N VAL A 28 4.39 31.95 44.00
CA VAL A 28 3.61 33.13 44.41
C VAL A 28 2.81 32.87 45.70
N ASN A 29 2.16 31.72 45.81
CA ASN A 29 1.18 31.45 46.88
C ASN A 29 1.44 30.15 47.66
N GLY A 30 2.55 29.43 47.39
CA GLY A 30 2.82 28.12 48.02
C GLY A 30 1.84 27.01 47.60
N GLY A 31 0.98 27.27 46.62
CA GLY A 31 -0.10 26.38 46.20
C GLY A 31 0.12 25.75 44.82
N GLN A 32 -0.79 24.87 44.42
CA GLN A 32 -0.84 24.28 43.08
C GLN A 32 -2.00 24.87 42.27
N LEU A 33 -1.95 24.71 40.94
CA LEU A 33 -3.10 25.01 40.08
C LEU A 33 -4.31 24.16 40.49
N PRO A 34 -5.54 24.65 40.26
CA PRO A 34 -6.74 23.88 40.52
C PRO A 34 -6.66 22.50 39.85
N LEU A 35 -7.04 21.45 40.60
CA LEU A 35 -6.95 20.05 40.16
C LEU A 35 -7.50 19.84 38.74
N LEU A 36 -8.61 20.51 38.43
CA LEU A 36 -9.30 20.43 37.14
C LEU A 36 -8.43 20.89 35.97
N VAL A 37 -7.60 21.92 36.16
CA VAL A 37 -6.67 22.44 35.14
C VAL A 37 -5.53 21.45 34.90
N ASN A 38 -4.97 20.89 35.97
CA ASN A 38 -3.93 19.87 35.87
C ASN A 38 -4.46 18.61 35.17
N LEU A 39 -5.68 18.18 35.51
CA LEU A 39 -6.31 17.01 34.92
C LEU A 39 -6.59 17.22 33.42
N LEU A 40 -7.04 18.42 33.04
CA LEU A 40 -7.25 18.78 31.63
C LEU A 40 -5.93 18.78 30.87
N ALA A 41 -4.88 19.38 31.43
CA ALA A 41 -3.55 19.39 30.80
C ALA A 41 -3.01 17.96 30.58
N LEU A 42 -3.19 17.09 31.57
CA LEU A 42 -2.70 15.70 31.52
C LEU A 42 -3.51 14.83 30.55
N THR A 43 -4.84 14.97 30.53
CA THR A 43 -5.71 14.25 29.59
C THR A 43 -5.49 14.73 28.16
N CYS A 44 -5.32 16.03 27.94
CA CYS A 44 -4.98 16.57 26.63
C CYS A 44 -3.60 16.07 26.15
N ALA A 45 -2.60 16.07 27.03
CA ALA A 45 -1.28 15.53 26.70
C ALA A 45 -1.34 14.02 26.39
N GLY A 46 -2.04 13.24 27.23
CA GLY A 46 -2.18 11.80 27.05
C GLY A 46 -2.90 11.44 25.74
N THR A 47 -4.03 12.09 25.45
CA THR A 47 -4.78 11.86 24.21
C THR A 47 -3.97 12.24 22.97
N ALA A 48 -3.21 13.33 23.03
CA ALA A 48 -2.35 13.76 21.94
C ALA A 48 -1.18 12.78 21.70
N VAL A 49 -0.57 12.22 22.75
CA VAL A 49 0.44 11.16 22.61
C VAL A 49 -0.15 9.92 21.93
N VAL A 50 -1.35 9.48 22.34
CA VAL A 50 -2.02 8.34 21.71
C VAL A 50 -2.30 8.62 20.23
N LEU A 51 -2.79 9.81 19.89
CA LEU A 51 -3.02 10.22 18.50
C LEU A 51 -1.73 10.22 17.67
N ALA A 52 -0.61 10.66 18.24
CA ALA A 52 0.68 10.63 17.55
C ALA A 52 1.13 9.19 17.24
N VAL A 53 0.95 8.26 18.18
CA VAL A 53 1.28 6.84 17.98
C VAL A 53 0.39 6.21 16.91
N VAL A 54 -0.92 6.46 16.96
CA VAL A 54 -1.87 5.96 15.97
C VAL A 54 -1.54 6.51 14.57
N ALA A 55 -1.21 7.79 14.47
CA ALA A 55 -0.81 8.41 13.21
C ALA A 55 0.45 7.78 12.61
N GLU A 56 1.47 7.51 13.44
CA GLU A 56 2.68 6.82 12.99
C GLU A 56 2.40 5.39 12.52
N LEU A 57 1.55 4.66 13.24
CA LEU A 57 1.18 3.30 12.84
C LEU A 57 0.41 3.30 11.52
N HIS A 58 -0.50 4.26 11.35
CA HIS A 58 -1.24 4.45 10.11
C HIS A 58 -0.31 4.76 8.95
N ASP A 59 0.60 5.74 9.09
CA ASP A 59 1.58 6.09 8.05
C ASP A 59 2.44 4.86 7.67
N ARG A 60 2.84 4.02 8.63
CA ARG A 60 3.61 2.78 8.34
C ARG A 60 2.79 1.73 7.60
N LEU A 61 1.53 1.55 7.98
CA LEU A 61 0.63 0.61 7.32
C LEU A 61 0.35 1.06 5.89
N ASP A 62 0.02 2.33 5.70
CA ASP A 62 -0.26 2.90 4.39
C ASP A 62 0.94 2.75 3.44
N ASN A 63 2.16 3.06 3.91
CA ASN A 63 3.38 2.86 3.13
C ASN A 63 3.59 1.39 2.71
N ARG A 64 3.29 0.42 3.59
CA ARG A 64 3.42 -1.02 3.27
C ARG A 64 2.36 -1.45 2.25
N VAL A 65 1.13 -0.98 2.41
CA VAL A 65 0.03 -1.27 1.49
C VAL A 65 0.33 -0.67 0.12
N SER A 66 0.76 0.59 0.06
CA SER A 66 1.13 1.24 -1.20
C SER A 66 2.27 0.50 -1.90
N ALA A 67 3.32 0.09 -1.17
CA ALA A 67 4.42 -0.67 -1.73
C ALA A 67 3.98 -2.04 -2.29
N LEU A 68 3.06 -2.74 -1.61
CA LEU A 68 2.48 -3.99 -2.11
C LEU A 68 1.61 -3.77 -3.35
N THR A 69 0.82 -2.71 -3.38
CA THR A 69 0.01 -2.33 -4.54
C THR A 69 0.91 -2.01 -5.74
N ASP A 70 1.95 -1.20 -5.56
CA ASP A 70 2.89 -0.87 -6.62
C ASP A 70 3.62 -2.11 -7.15
N PHE A 71 3.99 -3.02 -6.25
CA PHE A 71 4.58 -4.31 -6.65
C PHE A 71 3.60 -5.15 -7.48
N LEU A 72 2.34 -5.27 -7.05
CA LEU A 72 1.31 -6.03 -7.75
C LEU A 72 1.00 -5.41 -9.13
N VAL A 73 0.87 -4.09 -9.20
CA VAL A 73 0.66 -3.35 -10.46
C VAL A 73 1.84 -3.57 -11.40
N GLY A 74 3.08 -3.48 -10.89
CA GLY A 74 4.28 -3.75 -11.67
C GLY A 74 4.32 -5.18 -12.22
N ARG A 75 3.97 -6.17 -11.40
CA ARG A 75 3.89 -7.58 -11.83
C ARG A 75 2.78 -7.82 -12.85
N LEU A 76 1.62 -7.20 -12.68
CA LEU A 76 0.52 -7.32 -13.63
C LEU A 76 0.93 -6.76 -14.99
N LYS A 77 1.57 -5.58 -14.99
CA LYS A 77 2.09 -4.96 -16.20
C LYS A 77 3.15 -5.83 -16.90
N GLU A 78 4.06 -6.44 -16.14
CA GLU A 78 5.06 -7.37 -16.69
C GLU A 78 4.44 -8.63 -17.33
N ILE A 79 3.31 -9.11 -16.79
CA ILE A 79 2.56 -10.23 -17.36
C ILE A 79 1.81 -9.79 -18.63
N GLU A 80 1.21 -8.60 -18.60
CA GLU A 80 0.54 -7.99 -19.76
C GLU A 80 1.50 -7.84 -20.94
N ASP A 81 2.69 -7.26 -20.72
CA ASP A 81 3.71 -7.07 -21.75
C ASP A 81 4.16 -8.41 -22.35
N ARG A 82 4.42 -9.42 -21.50
CA ARG A 82 4.82 -10.77 -21.97
C ARG A 82 3.71 -11.50 -22.72
N THR A 83 2.46 -11.28 -22.35
CA THR A 83 1.31 -11.94 -23.01
C THR A 83 0.98 -11.23 -24.32
N GLY A 84 1.10 -9.90 -24.38
CA GLY A 84 0.97 -9.11 -25.59
C GLY A 84 1.98 -9.53 -26.65
N ASP A 85 3.26 -9.72 -26.27
CA ASP A 85 4.32 -10.19 -27.16
C ASP A 85 4.06 -11.61 -27.68
N ARG A 86 3.63 -12.53 -26.80
CA ARG A 86 3.23 -13.89 -27.21
C ARG A 86 2.03 -13.92 -28.16
N ASN A 87 1.00 -13.11 -27.91
CA ASN A 87 -0.15 -13.03 -28.80
C ASN A 87 0.20 -12.36 -30.13
N SER A 88 1.07 -11.35 -30.13
CA SER A 88 1.63 -10.76 -31.34
C SER A 88 2.33 -11.82 -32.19
N GLY A 89 3.24 -12.60 -31.61
CA GLY A 89 3.92 -13.69 -32.30
C GLY A 89 2.99 -14.81 -32.78
N PHE A 90 1.91 -15.11 -32.04
CA PHE A 90 0.92 -16.10 -32.45
C PHE A 90 0.06 -15.60 -33.62
N VAL A 91 -0.39 -14.35 -33.59
CA VAL A 91 -1.15 -13.72 -34.67
C VAL A 91 -0.29 -13.57 -35.92
N GLU A 92 0.96 -13.12 -35.78
CA GLU A 92 1.90 -13.00 -36.88
C GLU A 92 2.23 -14.37 -37.49
N GLY A 93 2.44 -15.40 -36.66
CA GLY A 93 2.61 -16.78 -37.13
C GLY A 93 1.37 -17.35 -37.82
N TYR A 94 0.17 -17.04 -37.34
CA TYR A 94 -1.09 -17.50 -37.95
C TYR A 94 -1.37 -16.81 -39.29
N LEU A 95 -1.08 -15.51 -39.39
CA LEU A 95 -1.20 -14.73 -40.62
C LEU A 95 -0.13 -15.10 -41.67
N LEU A 96 1.13 -15.28 -41.25
CA LEU A 96 2.20 -15.76 -42.12
C LEU A 96 1.97 -17.20 -42.60
N SER A 97 1.45 -18.07 -41.72
CA SER A 97 1.05 -19.44 -42.09
C SER A 97 -0.16 -19.49 -43.02
N HIS A 98 -0.99 -18.44 -43.09
CA HIS A 98 -2.07 -18.34 -44.07
C HIS A 98 -1.60 -17.79 -45.43
N GLY A 99 -0.47 -17.07 -45.48
CA GLY A 99 0.14 -16.57 -46.72
C GLY A 99 1.01 -17.61 -47.44
N GLN A 100 1.56 -18.57 -46.69
CA GLN A 100 2.36 -19.68 -47.21
C GLN A 100 1.54 -20.97 -47.13
N GLU A 101 0.80 -21.25 -48.21
CA GLU A 101 0.29 -22.57 -48.58
C GLU A 101 -0.09 -23.49 -47.41
N ALA A 102 -1.40 -23.55 -47.12
CA ALA A 102 -2.00 -24.81 -46.71
C ALA A 102 -1.78 -25.81 -47.86
N ALA A 103 -0.57 -26.37 -47.93
CA ALA A 103 -0.24 -27.55 -48.70
C ALA A 103 -1.08 -28.66 -48.07
N VAL A 104 -2.29 -28.82 -48.59
CA VAL A 104 -3.18 -29.93 -48.28
C VAL A 104 -2.39 -31.18 -48.64
N VAL A 105 -1.76 -31.81 -47.65
CA VAL A 105 -1.20 -33.14 -47.80
C VAL A 105 -2.39 -34.05 -48.05
N PRO A 106 -2.57 -34.61 -49.26
CA PRO A 106 -3.63 -35.56 -49.46
C PRO A 106 -3.31 -36.77 -48.59
N PHE A 107 -4.16 -37.04 -47.61
CA PHE A 107 -4.13 -38.31 -46.90
C PHE A 107 -4.33 -39.41 -47.95
N GLY A 108 -3.22 -40.06 -48.33
CA GLY A 108 -3.23 -41.21 -49.21
C GLY A 108 -4.17 -42.25 -48.64
N ARG A 109 -5.26 -42.49 -49.36
CA ARG A 109 -6.23 -43.55 -49.10
C ARG A 109 -5.47 -44.88 -49.06
N ARG A 110 -5.18 -45.36 -47.84
CA ARG A 110 -4.53 -46.66 -47.61
C ARG A 110 -5.35 -47.73 -48.31
N GLY A 111 -4.80 -48.27 -49.39
CA GLY A 111 -5.45 -49.21 -50.29
C GLY A 111 -6.00 -50.41 -49.53
N ARG A 112 -7.32 -50.54 -49.56
CA ARG A 112 -8.04 -51.77 -49.25
C ARG A 112 -8.19 -52.52 -50.57
N GLY A 113 -7.45 -53.62 -50.75
CA GLY A 113 -7.65 -54.56 -51.85
C GLY A 113 -6.37 -55.02 -52.57
N ALA A 114 -5.74 -56.07 -52.04
CA ALA A 114 -5.01 -57.10 -52.81
C ALA A 114 -4.98 -58.36 -51.93
N ALA A 115 -6.00 -59.23 -52.09
CA ALA A 115 -5.89 -60.60 -52.66
C ALA A 115 -5.48 -61.62 -51.58
N GLU A 116 -6.37 -62.49 -51.08
CA GLU A 116 -6.87 -63.69 -51.79
C GLU A 116 -5.78 -64.39 -52.61
N ARG A 117 -4.94 -65.18 -51.95
CA ARG A 117 -4.72 -66.63 -52.18
C ARG A 117 -3.61 -67.16 -51.29
#